data_AF-A0A382BWE9-F1
#
_entry.id   AF-A0A382BWE9-F1
#
_cell.length_a   1.000
_cell.length_b   1.000
_cell.length_c   1.000
_cell.angle_alpha   90.00
_cell.angle_beta   90.00
_cell.angle_gamma   90.00
#
_symmetry.space_group_name_H-M   'P 1'
#
loop_
_entity.id
_entity.type
_entity.pdbx_description
1 polymer ?
#
loop_
_entity_poly.entity_id
_entity_poly.type
_entity_poly.pdbx_seq_one_letter_code
_entity_poly.pdbx_strand_id
1 'polypeptide(L)'
;MKSLDEKLNKIRTNTYKPTDFIIADAKDGELGGGAQAPGPKKGETSSYKCYAEYLQAMREMVKSGLVDVMLMSAYSAEILFQEGCFSKSPVTTAVRLNDTTDIWGLRGSNYNSFPSKNFRTASLDRVKEIADLGLYSITFSNNVEKDVASLQGLKDFQVEAVEKGIRYFLEVFNP
;
A
#
# COMPACT_ATOMS: atom_id res chain seq x y z
N MET A 1 -2.07 17.00 12.88
CA MET A 1 -1.07 16.80 11.82
C MET A 1 -0.66 15.34 11.85
N LYS A 2 -0.40 14.71 10.70
CA LYS A 2 0.06 13.31 10.64
C LYS A 2 1.59 13.27 10.76
N SER A 3 2.15 12.20 11.32
CA SER A 3 3.61 12.11 11.55
C SER A 3 4.43 12.06 10.26
N LEU A 4 3.86 11.49 9.19
CA LEU A 4 4.45 11.54 7.86
C LEU A 4 4.69 12.99 7.39
N ASP A 5 3.69 13.85 7.54
CA ASP A 5 3.78 15.24 7.08
C ASP A 5 4.84 16.03 7.85
N GLU A 6 4.94 15.79 9.16
CA GLU A 6 5.98 16.37 10.01
C GLU A 6 7.39 15.94 9.56
N LYS A 7 7.58 14.65 9.28
CA LYS A 7 8.87 14.11 8.82
C LYS A 7 9.22 14.59 7.41
N LEU A 8 8.26 14.59 6.48
CA LEU A 8 8.45 15.13 5.13
C LEU A 8 8.82 16.62 5.17
N ASN A 9 8.21 17.39 6.06
CA ASN A 9 8.57 18.80 6.24
C ASN A 9 10.02 18.95 6.69
N LYS A 10 10.46 18.20 7.72
CA LYS A 10 11.86 18.23 8.18
C LYS A 10 12.86 17.85 7.09
N ILE A 11 12.52 16.86 6.25
CA ILE A 11 13.34 16.46 5.09
C ILE A 11 13.45 17.62 4.09
N ARG A 12 12.31 18.21 3.70
CA ARG A 12 12.27 19.33 2.73
C ARG A 12 12.99 20.58 3.23
N THR A 13 12.95 20.85 4.52
CA THR A 13 13.63 22.01 5.14
C THR A 13 15.08 21.71 5.53
N ASN A 14 15.61 20.54 5.20
CA ASN A 14 16.97 20.11 5.55
C ASN A 14 17.26 20.16 7.07
N THR A 15 16.26 19.89 7.90
CA THR A 15 16.36 19.81 9.37
C THR A 15 16.14 18.39 9.90
N TYR A 16 16.23 17.38 9.02
CA TYR A 16 16.03 15.98 9.36
C TYR A 16 17.20 15.44 10.19
N LYS A 17 16.89 14.49 11.07
CA LYS A 17 17.82 13.74 11.90
C LYS A 17 17.71 12.25 11.59
N PRO A 18 18.68 11.41 11.99
CA PRO A 18 18.58 9.96 11.84
C PRO A 18 17.29 9.35 12.43
N THR A 19 16.67 9.99 13.41
CA THR A 19 15.40 9.58 14.02
C THR A 19 14.15 9.93 13.21
N ASP A 20 14.28 10.72 12.14
CA ASP A 20 13.17 11.16 11.27
C ASP A 20 12.93 10.22 10.09
N PHE A 21 13.43 8.97 10.17
CA PHE A 21 13.09 7.94 9.19
C PHE A 21 11.58 7.66 9.19
N ILE A 22 11.04 7.43 8.00
CA ILE A 22 9.63 7.13 7.78
C ILE A 22 9.45 5.62 7.88
N ILE A 23 8.52 5.17 8.71
CA ILE A 23 8.16 3.75 8.85
C ILE A 23 6.78 3.55 8.24
N ALA A 24 6.68 2.62 7.30
CA ALA A 24 5.41 2.16 6.74
C ALA A 24 5.18 0.70 7.15
N ASP A 25 4.00 0.40 7.69
CA ASP A 25 3.53 -0.98 7.79
C ASP A 25 2.71 -1.30 6.53
N ALA A 26 3.24 -2.20 5.69
CA ALA A 26 2.57 -2.71 4.51
C ALA A 26 1.65 -3.87 4.90
N LYS A 27 0.35 -3.58 4.95
CA LYS A 27 -0.74 -4.50 5.30
C LYS A 27 -1.73 -4.68 4.14
N ASP A 28 -1.19 -4.77 2.93
CA ASP A 28 -1.87 -5.03 1.67
C ASP A 28 -1.52 -6.42 1.11
N GLY A 29 -0.94 -7.28 1.95
CA GLY A 29 -0.45 -8.59 1.56
C GLY A 29 -1.56 -9.52 1.07
N GLU A 30 -2.81 -9.31 1.46
CA GLU A 30 -3.96 -10.12 1.04
C GLU A 30 -4.25 -10.02 -0.47
N LEU A 31 -3.84 -8.92 -1.13
CA LEU A 31 -3.97 -8.81 -2.59
C LEU A 31 -3.15 -9.86 -3.34
N GLY A 32 -2.01 -10.28 -2.78
CA GLY A 32 -1.13 -11.25 -3.39
C GLY A 32 -1.11 -12.61 -2.71
N GLY A 33 -0.90 -12.62 -1.40
CA GLY A 33 -0.78 -13.85 -0.59
C GLY A 33 -2.11 -14.50 -0.21
N GLY A 34 -3.24 -13.87 -0.55
CA GLY A 34 -4.59 -14.38 -0.28
C GLY A 34 -4.79 -14.75 1.20
N ALA A 35 -5.42 -15.90 1.45
CA ALA A 35 -5.78 -16.34 2.79
C ALA A 35 -4.59 -16.58 3.75
N GLN A 36 -3.37 -16.73 3.23
CA GLN A 36 -2.17 -16.93 4.05
C GLN A 36 -1.45 -15.61 4.39
N ALA A 37 -1.80 -14.51 3.72
CA ALA A 37 -1.16 -13.20 3.90
C ALA A 37 -1.14 -12.67 5.35
N PRO A 38 -2.19 -12.91 6.19
CA PRO A 38 -2.15 -12.53 7.60
C PRO A 38 -1.03 -13.20 8.43
N GLY A 39 -0.41 -14.23 7.88
CA GLY A 39 0.68 -15.00 8.50
C GLY A 39 0.18 -16.04 9.50
N PRO A 40 1.08 -16.91 9.98
CA PRO A 40 0.74 -17.95 10.93
C PRO A 40 0.27 -17.38 12.28
N LYS A 41 -0.55 -18.16 12.98
CA LYS A 41 -0.82 -17.94 14.40
C LYS A 41 0.45 -18.16 15.22
N LYS A 42 0.57 -17.47 16.34
CA LYS A 42 1.79 -17.50 17.16
C LYS A 42 2.07 -18.93 17.64
N GLY A 43 3.23 -19.47 17.27
CA GLY A 43 3.63 -20.83 17.65
C GLY A 43 3.04 -21.94 16.78
N GLU A 44 2.28 -21.60 15.74
CA GLU A 44 1.72 -22.57 14.79
C GLU A 44 2.37 -22.36 13.41
N THR A 45 2.62 -23.45 12.66
CA THR A 45 3.24 -23.37 11.32
C THR A 45 2.24 -23.65 10.19
N SER A 46 1.11 -24.29 10.50
CA SER A 46 0.11 -24.76 9.53
C SER A 46 -1.25 -24.06 9.63
N SER A 47 -1.36 -23.07 10.50
CA SER A 47 -2.61 -22.37 10.80
C SER A 47 -2.36 -20.87 10.76
N TYR A 48 -3.14 -20.20 9.92
CA TYR A 48 -2.98 -18.79 9.60
C TYR A 48 -4.03 -17.96 10.34
N LYS A 49 -3.70 -16.70 10.61
CA LYS A 49 -4.65 -15.73 11.13
C LYS A 49 -5.77 -15.53 10.10
N CYS A 50 -7.00 -15.40 10.60
CA CYS A 50 -8.12 -15.03 9.75
C CYS A 50 -8.09 -13.53 9.43
N TYR A 51 -8.94 -13.10 8.50
CA TYR A 51 -9.02 -11.71 8.08
C TYR A 51 -9.39 -10.74 9.22
N ALA A 52 -10.24 -11.18 10.17
CA ALA A 52 -10.58 -10.37 11.33
C ALA A 52 -9.36 -10.13 12.25
N GLU A 53 -8.51 -11.15 12.43
CA GLU A 53 -7.24 -11.02 13.16
C GLU A 53 -6.24 -10.13 12.42
N TYR A 54 -6.29 -10.11 11.08
CA TYR A 54 -5.47 -9.21 10.25
C TYR A 54 -5.85 -7.74 10.45
N LEU A 55 -7.15 -7.43 10.36
CA LEU A 55 -7.67 -6.10 10.67
C LEU A 55 -7.37 -5.70 12.12
N GLN A 56 -7.45 -6.64 13.06
CA GLN A 56 -7.10 -6.37 14.46
C GLN A 56 -5.63 -5.97 14.61
N ALA A 57 -4.71 -6.64 13.93
CA ALA A 57 -3.30 -6.25 13.92
C ALA A 57 -3.07 -4.85 13.34
N MET A 58 -3.82 -4.47 12.28
CA MET A 58 -3.77 -3.10 11.74
C MET A 58 -4.25 -2.08 12.79
N ARG A 59 -5.38 -2.33 13.47
CA ARG A 59 -5.90 -1.45 14.52
C ARG A 59 -4.89 -1.25 15.65
N GLU A 60 -4.25 -2.34 16.10
CA GLU A 60 -3.23 -2.30 17.15
C GLU A 60 -2.01 -1.47 16.71
N MET A 61 -1.54 -1.66 15.48
CA MET A 61 -0.44 -0.88 14.94
C MET A 61 -0.79 0.60 14.83
N VAL A 62 -1.98 0.94 14.32
CA VAL A 62 -2.45 2.33 14.21
C VAL A 62 -2.58 2.99 15.59
N LYS A 63 -3.07 2.25 16.58
CA LYS A 63 -3.19 2.71 17.97
C LYS A 63 -1.83 2.92 18.63
N SER A 64 -0.83 2.12 18.29
CA SER A 64 0.52 2.23 18.86
C SER A 64 1.24 3.52 18.46
N GLY A 65 0.93 4.06 17.27
CA GLY A 65 1.62 5.22 16.72
C GLY A 65 3.09 4.96 16.34
N LEU A 66 3.52 3.70 16.28
CA LEU A 66 4.90 3.32 15.99
C LEU A 66 5.28 3.48 14.51
N VAL A 67 4.29 3.62 13.63
CA VAL A 67 4.49 3.79 12.19
C VAL A 67 3.94 5.12 11.72
N ASP A 68 4.47 5.63 10.62
CA ASP A 68 4.01 6.88 10.00
C ASP A 68 2.92 6.63 8.96
N VAL A 69 2.96 5.45 8.34
CA VAL A 69 2.06 5.05 7.27
C VAL A 69 1.53 3.66 7.56
N MET A 70 0.21 3.50 7.47
CA MET A 70 -0.46 2.21 7.39
C MET A 70 -0.94 2.02 5.97
N LEU A 71 -0.23 1.22 5.19
CA LEU A 71 -0.56 0.89 3.81
C LEU A 71 -1.46 -0.35 3.79
N MET A 72 -2.57 -0.29 3.06
CA MET A 72 -3.59 -1.35 3.06
C MET A 72 -4.15 -1.58 1.66
N SER A 73 -4.94 -2.65 1.49
CA SER A 73 -5.90 -2.71 0.38
C SER A 73 -6.99 -1.64 0.54
N ALA A 74 -7.64 -1.28 -0.57
CA ALA A 74 -8.80 -0.37 -0.53
C ALA A 74 -9.93 -0.92 0.35
N TYR A 75 -10.10 -2.25 0.38
CA TYR A 75 -11.12 -2.93 1.16
C TYR A 75 -10.84 -2.86 2.68
N SER A 76 -9.63 -3.20 3.10
CA SER A 76 -9.19 -3.06 4.49
C SER A 76 -9.28 -1.61 4.97
N ALA A 77 -8.87 -0.66 4.12
CA ALA A 77 -8.94 0.76 4.42
C ALA A 77 -10.38 1.28 4.60
N GLU A 78 -11.31 0.85 3.75
CA GLU A 78 -12.74 1.25 3.85
C GLU A 78 -13.33 0.83 5.20
N ILE A 79 -13.08 -0.41 5.65
CA ILE A 79 -13.55 -0.92 6.94
C ILE A 79 -12.99 -0.07 8.09
N LEU A 80 -11.67 0.12 8.13
CA LEU A 80 -11.03 0.85 9.23
C LEU A 80 -11.35 2.36 9.22
N PHE A 81 -11.66 2.92 8.06
CA PHE A 81 -12.15 4.29 7.94
C PHE A 81 -13.55 4.43 8.55
N GLN A 82 -14.48 3.52 8.23
CA GLN A 82 -15.83 3.52 8.80
C GLN A 82 -15.82 3.35 10.33
N GLU A 83 -14.85 2.62 10.87
CA GLU A 83 -14.62 2.48 12.31
C GLU A 83 -13.98 3.71 12.97
N GLY A 84 -13.54 4.70 12.19
CA GLY A 84 -12.86 5.90 12.69
C GLY A 84 -11.45 5.63 13.23
N CYS A 85 -10.82 4.52 12.84
CA CYS A 85 -9.53 4.05 13.37
C CYS A 85 -8.42 5.11 13.33
N PHE A 86 -8.42 5.95 12.29
CA PHE A 86 -7.38 6.94 12.03
C PHE A 86 -7.69 8.37 12.53
N SER A 87 -8.90 8.61 13.06
CA SER A 87 -9.41 9.95 13.37
C SER A 87 -8.58 10.70 14.42
N LYS A 88 -8.03 9.97 15.40
CA LYS A 88 -7.19 10.51 16.48
C LYS A 88 -5.76 9.95 16.47
N SER A 89 -5.37 9.29 15.38
CA SER A 89 -4.03 8.70 15.25
C SER A 89 -3.10 9.63 14.43
N PRO A 90 -1.81 9.75 14.80
CA PRO A 90 -0.81 10.43 13.98
C PRO A 90 -0.48 9.66 12.68
N VAL A 91 -0.86 8.38 12.61
CA VAL A 91 -0.59 7.49 11.46
C VAL A 91 -1.38 7.95 10.24
N THR A 92 -0.69 8.01 9.11
CA THR A 92 -1.26 8.34 7.79
C THR A 92 -1.88 7.09 7.17
N THR A 93 -3.13 7.19 6.75
CA THR A 93 -3.82 6.13 6.01
C THR A 93 -3.30 6.11 4.57
N ALA A 94 -2.87 4.94 4.10
CA ALA A 94 -2.46 4.74 2.72
C ALA A 94 -3.10 3.51 2.09
N VAL A 95 -3.32 3.55 0.78
CA VAL A 95 -3.93 2.47 0.00
C VAL A 95 -3.04 2.07 -1.18
N ARG A 96 -2.89 0.78 -1.46
CA ARG A 96 -2.31 0.31 -2.72
C ARG A 96 -3.25 0.63 -3.89
N LEU A 97 -2.81 1.51 -4.79
CA LEU A 97 -3.60 2.06 -5.91
C LEU A 97 -3.45 1.28 -7.22
N ASN A 98 -2.44 0.42 -7.33
CA ASN A 98 -2.31 -0.55 -8.40
C ASN A 98 -1.85 -1.92 -7.87
N ASP A 99 -2.27 -2.95 -8.57
CA ASP A 99 -2.09 -4.35 -8.22
C ASP A 99 -1.69 -5.09 -9.48
N THR A 100 -0.43 -4.91 -9.85
CA THR A 100 0.18 -5.48 -11.06
C THR A 100 0.21 -7.00 -11.01
N THR A 101 0.21 -7.66 -12.16
CA THR A 101 0.01 -9.13 -12.24
C THR A 101 1.09 -9.96 -11.53
N ASP A 102 2.25 -9.39 -11.26
CA ASP A 102 3.39 -10.03 -10.56
C ASP A 102 3.16 -10.18 -9.04
N ILE A 103 2.19 -9.47 -8.46
CA ILE A 103 1.80 -9.72 -7.07
C ILE A 103 0.67 -10.75 -6.95
N TRP A 104 0.06 -11.19 -8.04
CA TRP A 104 -1.13 -12.06 -8.02
C TRP A 104 -0.78 -13.52 -7.70
N GLY A 105 -0.70 -13.86 -6.42
CA GLY A 105 -0.44 -15.22 -5.92
C GLY A 105 -1.65 -16.17 -5.93
N LEU A 106 -2.42 -16.18 -7.03
CA LEU A 106 -3.60 -17.05 -7.16
C LEU A 106 -3.22 -18.53 -7.18
N ARG A 107 -4.00 -19.38 -6.49
CA ARG A 107 -3.74 -20.82 -6.39
C ARG A 107 -3.71 -21.46 -7.79
N GLY A 108 -2.58 -22.09 -8.12
CA GLY A 108 -2.38 -22.76 -9.41
C GLY A 108 -2.11 -21.83 -10.58
N SER A 109 -1.98 -20.52 -10.34
CA SER A 109 -1.59 -19.57 -11.39
C SER A 109 -0.10 -19.62 -11.69
N ASN A 110 0.28 -19.07 -12.84
CA ASN A 110 1.66 -18.89 -13.27
C ASN A 110 1.96 -17.42 -13.64
N TYR A 111 1.19 -16.46 -13.11
CA TYR A 111 1.33 -15.05 -13.47
C TYR A 111 2.72 -14.50 -13.17
N ASN A 112 3.32 -14.92 -12.05
CA ASN A 112 4.66 -14.53 -11.62
C ASN A 112 5.78 -15.09 -12.52
N SER A 113 5.45 -15.95 -13.50
CA SER A 113 6.39 -16.42 -14.53
C SER A 113 6.43 -15.52 -15.77
N PHE A 114 5.61 -14.46 -15.81
CA PHE A 114 5.56 -13.51 -16.92
C PHE A 114 5.95 -12.10 -16.43
N PRO A 115 6.42 -11.23 -17.35
CA PRO A 115 6.60 -9.82 -17.05
C PRO A 115 5.35 -9.21 -16.42
N SER A 116 5.56 -8.35 -15.42
CA SER A 116 4.51 -7.57 -14.78
C SER A 116 3.67 -6.83 -15.82
N LYS A 117 2.33 -6.88 -15.64
CA LYS A 117 1.38 -6.08 -16.41
C LYS A 117 0.68 -5.12 -15.48
N ASN A 118 0.58 -3.86 -15.93
CA ASN A 118 -0.16 -2.83 -15.22
C ASN A 118 -1.64 -3.20 -15.08
N PHE A 119 -2.16 -3.09 -13.86
CA PHE A 119 -3.56 -3.26 -13.52
C PHE A 119 -3.91 -2.45 -12.27
N ARG A 120 -5.16 -1.99 -12.16
CA ARG A 120 -5.64 -1.17 -11.05
C ARG A 120 -7.06 -1.59 -10.66
N THR A 121 -7.21 -2.22 -9.51
CA THR A 121 -8.52 -2.54 -8.91
C THR A 121 -9.12 -1.33 -8.19
N ALA A 122 -8.29 -0.48 -7.57
CA ALA A 122 -8.77 0.62 -6.76
C ALA A 122 -9.30 1.79 -7.62
N SER A 123 -10.49 2.31 -7.27
CA SER A 123 -11.03 3.53 -7.85
C SER A 123 -10.60 4.74 -7.03
N LEU A 124 -9.92 5.72 -7.65
CA LEU A 124 -9.49 6.94 -6.95
C LEU A 124 -10.67 7.78 -6.44
N ASP A 125 -11.82 7.73 -7.12
CA ASP A 125 -13.02 8.42 -6.66
C ASP A 125 -13.55 7.90 -5.33
N ARG A 126 -13.41 6.60 -5.05
CA ARG A 126 -13.77 6.03 -3.75
C ARG A 126 -12.66 6.22 -2.72
N VAL A 127 -11.41 6.05 -3.15
CA VAL A 127 -10.26 6.10 -2.23
C VAL A 127 -10.05 7.50 -1.64
N LYS A 128 -10.30 8.59 -2.38
CA LYS A 128 -10.07 9.96 -1.89
C LYS A 128 -10.82 10.32 -0.60
N GLU A 129 -11.94 9.63 -0.33
CA GLU A 129 -12.71 9.84 0.91
C GLU A 129 -12.12 9.08 2.11
N ILE A 130 -11.36 8.01 1.84
CA ILE A 130 -10.88 7.03 2.81
C ILE A 130 -9.41 7.28 3.16
N ALA A 131 -8.59 7.63 2.18
CA ALA A 131 -7.15 7.80 2.31
C ALA A 131 -6.64 8.97 1.46
N ASP A 132 -5.65 9.68 2.02
CA ASP A 132 -5.00 10.82 1.39
C ASP A 132 -3.68 10.43 0.67
N LEU A 133 -3.18 9.22 0.93
CA LEU A 133 -1.93 8.71 0.37
C LEU A 133 -2.15 7.37 -0.36
N GLY A 134 -1.49 7.23 -1.50
CA GLY A 134 -1.48 6.01 -2.30
C GLY A 134 -0.10 5.41 -2.48
N LEU A 135 -0.04 4.09 -2.62
CA LEU A 135 1.11 3.42 -3.21
C LEU A 135 0.81 3.08 -4.67
N TYR A 136 1.72 3.44 -5.57
CA TYR A 136 1.75 2.91 -6.93
C TYR A 136 3.06 2.15 -7.12
N SER A 137 3.05 0.95 -7.67
CA SER A 137 4.25 0.14 -7.93
C SER A 137 4.53 -0.04 -9.43
N ILE A 138 5.80 -0.18 -9.77
CA ILE A 138 6.26 -0.58 -11.10
C ILE A 138 7.35 -1.63 -10.95
N THR A 139 7.22 -2.72 -11.70
CA THR A 139 8.23 -3.78 -11.79
C THR A 139 8.80 -3.78 -13.19
N PHE A 140 10.06 -3.34 -13.34
CA PHE A 140 10.75 -3.41 -14.61
C PHE A 140 11.08 -4.87 -14.93
N SER A 141 11.02 -5.24 -16.20
CA SER A 141 11.17 -6.63 -16.66
C SER A 141 12.31 -6.83 -17.66
N ASN A 142 13.10 -5.78 -17.89
CA ASN A 142 14.12 -5.71 -18.94
C ASN A 142 13.52 -6.05 -20.33
N ASN A 143 12.29 -5.59 -20.55
CA ASN A 143 11.56 -5.76 -21.80
C ASN A 143 10.93 -4.42 -22.16
N VAL A 144 11.48 -3.78 -23.19
CA VAL A 144 11.10 -2.41 -23.60
C VAL A 144 9.59 -2.26 -23.79
N GLU A 145 8.92 -3.22 -24.43
CA GLU A 145 7.48 -3.11 -24.67
C GLU A 145 6.67 -3.15 -23.37
N LYS A 146 7.05 -4.05 -22.45
CA LYS A 146 6.36 -4.19 -21.15
C LYS A 146 6.65 -3.00 -20.25
N ASP A 147 7.90 -2.56 -20.22
CA ASP A 147 8.34 -1.45 -19.38
C ASP A 147 7.71 -0.13 -19.88
N VAL A 148 7.61 0.09 -21.19
CA VAL A 148 6.88 1.24 -21.76
C VAL A 148 5.39 1.19 -21.43
N ALA A 149 4.76 0.01 -21.49
CA ALA A 149 3.35 -0.13 -21.11
C ALA A 149 3.11 0.21 -19.63
N SER A 150 3.99 -0.22 -18.73
CA SER A 150 3.94 0.13 -17.31
C SER A 150 4.15 1.63 -17.06
N LEU A 151 5.09 2.26 -17.76
CA LEU A 151 5.33 3.71 -17.69
C LEU A 151 4.15 4.52 -18.21
N GLN A 152 3.48 4.07 -19.29
CA GLN A 152 2.26 4.71 -19.78
C GLN A 152 1.13 4.61 -18.75
N GLY A 153 0.99 3.45 -18.10
CA GLY A 153 0.05 3.26 -17.00
C GLY A 153 0.30 4.19 -15.81
N LEU A 154 1.57 4.41 -15.44
CA LEU A 154 1.95 5.36 -14.41
C LEU A 154 1.59 6.79 -14.81
N LYS A 155 1.87 7.18 -16.06
CA LYS A 155 1.53 8.51 -16.59
C LYS A 155 0.03 8.79 -16.52
N ASP A 156 -0.79 7.84 -16.95
CA ASP A 156 -2.25 7.97 -16.92
C ASP A 156 -2.76 8.08 -15.47
N PHE A 157 -2.19 7.28 -14.57
CA PHE A 157 -2.47 7.38 -13.14
C PHE A 157 -2.08 8.73 -12.55
N GLN A 158 -0.94 9.31 -12.91
CA GLN A 158 -0.50 10.61 -12.39
C GLN A 158 -1.47 11.74 -12.74
N VAL A 159 -2.01 11.74 -13.95
CA VAL A 159 -3.05 12.70 -14.38
C VAL A 159 -4.29 12.55 -13.48
N GLU A 160 -4.78 11.33 -13.33
CA GLU A 160 -5.95 11.03 -12.50
C GLU A 160 -5.71 11.39 -11.01
N ALA A 161 -4.54 11.06 -10.47
CA ALA A 161 -4.20 11.35 -9.08
C ALA A 161 -4.18 12.87 -8.78
N VAL A 162 -3.66 13.67 -9.72
CA VAL A 162 -3.71 15.14 -9.62
C VAL A 162 -5.15 15.66 -9.68
N GLU A 163 -5.95 15.17 -10.63
CA GLU A 163 -7.36 15.56 -10.75
C GLU A 163 -8.18 15.24 -9.50
N LYS A 164 -7.88 14.11 -8.85
CA LYS A 164 -8.56 13.67 -7.61
C LYS A 164 -7.92 14.21 -6.33
N GLY A 165 -6.77 14.89 -6.42
CA GLY A 165 -6.05 15.44 -5.27
C GLY A 165 -5.44 14.37 -4.36
N ILE A 166 -5.11 13.19 -4.87
CA ILE A 166 -4.52 12.08 -4.09
C ILE A 166 -3.00 12.16 -4.16
N ARG A 167 -2.33 12.14 -3.00
CA ARG A 167 -0.87 12.02 -2.92
C ARG A 167 -0.46 10.58 -3.15
N TYR A 168 0.74 10.34 -3.68
CA TYR A 168 1.24 8.97 -3.80
C TYR A 168 2.76 8.89 -3.60
N PHE A 169 3.24 7.68 -3.31
CA PHE A 169 4.64 7.30 -3.42
C PHE A 169 4.78 6.14 -4.42
N LEU A 170 5.92 6.11 -5.11
CA LEU A 170 6.22 5.12 -6.14
C LEU A 170 7.14 4.05 -5.56
N GLU A 171 6.73 2.78 -5.64
CA GLU A 171 7.55 1.62 -5.35
C GLU A 171 8.12 1.06 -6.66
N VAL A 172 9.43 0.94 -6.75
CA VAL A 172 10.12 0.53 -7.98
C VAL A 172 10.89 -0.75 -7.73
N PHE A 173 10.59 -1.79 -8.50
CA PHE A 173 11.31 -3.06 -8.49
C PHE A 173 12.23 -3.18 -9.70
N ASN A 174 13.42 -3.71 -9.46
CA ASN A 174 14.43 -3.98 -10.49
C ASN A 174 14.05 -5.23 -11.31
N PRO A 175 14.53 -5.33 -12.57
CA PRO A 175 14.34 -6.51 -13.41
C PRO A 175 15.16 -7.73 -12.98
#